data_AF-E1YA32-F1
#
_entry.id   AF-E1YA32-F1
#
_cell.length_a   1.000
_cell.length_b   1.000
_cell.length_c   1.000
_cell.angle_alpha   90.00
_cell.angle_beta   90.00
_cell.angle_gamma   90.00
#
_symmetry.space_group_name_H-M   'P 1'
#
loop_
_entity.id
_entity.type
_entity.pdbx_description
1 polymer ?
#
loop_
_entity_poly.entity_id
_entity_poly.type
_entity_poly.pdbx_seq_one_letter_code
_entity_poly.pdbx_strand_id
1 'polypeptide(L)'
;MMSAVKGGRPFVTNVMSFPTEIYWAMDIAGIEYDFIAGMFSLYMGNKDEIFTAAKSIGIRPEICSAQRAPIGWFAKGWYPKPTAIVNTSLCQCDNCAQNANIMGALYDVPVFCITRPYLFWTQKGLDFMVEEIKDAIEFLEKTTGHKMNYDKLSEATRLTKKQMEISVEIHNLIKTARPCPVKSGTGFLIHSKPLEALARIFYVEPYHGFYGPYEVFGDMIINDAIQSGADGAVNFFNTNCRMCGAVSRLILEQFFLVLDNAKRKVT
;
A
#
# COMPACT_ATOMS: atom_id res chain seq x y z
N MET A 1 -13.22 2.73 -13.33
CA MET A 1 -12.52 2.10 -14.47
C MET A 1 -13.36 2.06 -15.74
N MET A 2 -14.24 1.07 -15.94
CA MET A 2 -14.94 0.89 -17.23
C MET A 2 -15.83 2.08 -17.62
N SER A 3 -16.46 2.76 -16.66
CA SER A 3 -17.20 3.99 -16.94
C SER A 3 -16.29 5.17 -17.33
N ALA A 4 -15.09 5.28 -16.73
CA ALA A 4 -14.12 6.31 -17.10
C ALA A 4 -13.57 6.06 -18.51
N VAL A 5 -13.15 4.81 -18.80
CA VAL A 5 -12.68 4.38 -20.11
C VAL A 5 -13.76 4.57 -21.18
N LYS A 6 -14.99 4.11 -20.94
CA LYS A 6 -16.11 4.27 -21.89
C LYS A 6 -16.52 5.73 -22.08
N GLY A 7 -16.34 6.57 -21.05
CA GLY A 7 -16.67 7.99 -21.08
C GLY A 7 -15.53 8.89 -21.57
N GLY A 8 -14.39 8.33 -21.99
CA GLY A 8 -13.22 9.10 -22.42
C GLY A 8 -12.57 9.95 -21.32
N ARG A 9 -12.86 9.67 -20.05
CA ARG A 9 -12.26 10.38 -18.91
C ARG A 9 -10.87 9.84 -18.62
N PRO A 10 -9.88 10.70 -18.30
CA PRO A 10 -8.56 10.24 -17.94
C PRO A 10 -8.64 9.35 -16.70
N PHE A 11 -7.90 8.25 -16.73
CA PHE A 11 -7.72 7.42 -15.55
C PHE A 11 -6.23 7.17 -15.34
N VAL A 12 -5.85 7.20 -14.07
CA VAL A 12 -4.47 7.04 -13.64
C VAL A 12 -4.38 5.76 -12.85
N THR A 13 -3.33 5.02 -13.12
CA THR A 13 -3.04 3.78 -12.42
C THR A 13 -1.93 4.01 -11.42
N ASN A 14 -2.03 3.44 -10.24
CA ASN A 14 -1.07 3.65 -9.17
C ASN A 14 -0.69 2.38 -8.44
N VAL A 15 0.46 2.40 -7.79
CA VAL A 15 0.84 1.35 -6.84
C VAL A 15 0.08 1.54 -5.54
N MET A 16 0.02 0.48 -4.74
CA MET A 16 -0.46 0.53 -3.35
C MET A 16 0.10 1.76 -2.63
N SER A 17 -0.74 2.34 -1.79
CA SER A 17 -0.43 3.45 -0.91
C SER A 17 -0.38 4.84 -1.54
N PHE A 18 -0.57 5.03 -2.86
CA PHE A 18 -0.79 6.39 -3.41
C PHE A 18 -2.11 7.02 -2.88
N PRO A 19 -2.19 8.32 -2.51
CA PRO A 19 -3.35 8.85 -1.80
C PRO A 19 -4.51 9.06 -2.78
N THR A 20 -5.59 8.32 -2.56
CA THR A 20 -6.78 8.37 -3.44
C THR A 20 -7.54 9.69 -3.36
N GLU A 21 -7.32 10.47 -2.30
CA GLU A 21 -7.91 11.79 -2.06
C GLU A 21 -7.46 12.80 -3.12
N ILE A 22 -6.23 12.67 -3.62
CA ILE A 22 -5.70 13.48 -4.72
C ILE A 22 -6.55 13.26 -5.98
N TYR A 23 -6.82 11.99 -6.31
CA TYR A 23 -7.65 11.65 -7.47
C TYR A 23 -9.08 12.14 -7.31
N TRP A 24 -9.67 12.00 -6.12
CA TRP A 24 -11.01 12.51 -5.85
C TRP A 24 -11.09 14.04 -5.98
N ALA A 25 -10.10 14.75 -5.44
CA ALA A 25 -10.03 16.20 -5.51
C ALA A 25 -9.87 16.72 -6.95
N MET A 26 -9.16 15.98 -7.80
CA MET A 26 -8.94 16.31 -9.20
C MET A 26 -10.03 15.77 -10.15
N ASP A 27 -11.03 15.02 -9.65
CA ASP A 27 -12.03 14.31 -10.47
C ASP A 27 -11.39 13.35 -11.50
N ILE A 28 -10.35 12.64 -11.06
CA ILE A 28 -9.64 11.61 -11.83
C ILE A 28 -10.02 10.23 -11.30
N ALA A 29 -10.18 9.25 -12.17
CA ALA A 29 -10.31 7.86 -11.75
C ALA A 29 -8.92 7.28 -11.41
N GLY A 30 -8.61 7.15 -10.12
CA GLY A 30 -7.42 6.44 -9.63
C GLY A 30 -7.67 4.95 -9.47
N ILE A 31 -6.70 4.12 -9.88
CA ILE A 31 -6.82 2.67 -9.83
C ILE A 31 -5.51 2.03 -9.40
N GLU A 32 -5.58 1.30 -8.29
CA GLU A 32 -4.43 0.58 -7.75
C GLU A 32 -4.19 -0.73 -8.55
N TYR A 33 -2.98 -0.92 -9.10
CA TYR A 33 -2.69 -2.01 -10.02
C TYR A 33 -2.41 -3.35 -9.35
N ASP A 34 -1.83 -3.40 -8.15
CA ASP A 34 -1.50 -4.64 -7.46
C ASP A 34 -2.76 -5.36 -7.01
N PHE A 35 -3.72 -4.63 -6.46
CA PHE A 35 -5.01 -5.12 -6.01
C PHE A 35 -5.84 -5.59 -7.20
N ILE A 36 -5.96 -4.78 -8.26
CA ILE A 36 -6.70 -5.21 -9.44
C ILE A 36 -6.06 -6.44 -10.06
N ALA A 37 -4.77 -6.40 -10.39
CA ALA A 37 -4.15 -7.54 -11.05
C ALA A 37 -4.16 -8.78 -10.15
N GLY A 38 -3.84 -8.64 -8.86
CA GLY A 38 -3.86 -9.76 -7.92
C GLY A 38 -5.25 -10.36 -7.71
N MET A 39 -6.23 -9.55 -7.35
CA MET A 39 -7.59 -10.02 -7.04
C MET A 39 -8.31 -10.58 -8.26
N PHE A 40 -8.25 -9.89 -9.40
CA PHE A 40 -8.90 -10.40 -10.61
C PHE A 40 -8.23 -11.69 -11.10
N SER A 41 -6.91 -11.83 -10.92
CA SER A 41 -6.25 -13.08 -11.29
C SER A 41 -6.69 -14.27 -10.45
N LEU A 42 -6.89 -14.04 -9.15
CA LEU A 42 -7.45 -15.05 -8.26
C LEU A 42 -8.88 -15.42 -8.66
N TYR A 43 -9.72 -14.41 -8.92
CA TYR A 43 -11.12 -14.61 -9.30
C TYR A 43 -11.28 -15.32 -10.64
N MET A 44 -10.45 -14.98 -11.62
CA MET A 44 -10.49 -15.56 -12.97
C MET A 44 -9.72 -16.89 -13.09
N GLY A 45 -8.94 -17.28 -12.07
CA GLY A 45 -8.13 -18.50 -12.11
C GLY A 45 -7.02 -18.48 -13.16
N ASN A 46 -6.54 -17.30 -13.58
CA ASN A 46 -5.60 -17.14 -14.69
C ASN A 46 -4.14 -16.90 -14.26
N LYS A 47 -3.81 -17.26 -13.01
CA LYS A 47 -2.50 -17.02 -12.37
C LYS A 47 -1.31 -17.57 -13.17
N ASP A 48 -1.44 -18.75 -13.77
CA ASP A 48 -0.34 -19.36 -14.52
C ASP A 48 -0.09 -18.63 -15.85
N GLU A 49 -1.15 -18.12 -16.47
CA GLU A 49 -1.07 -17.39 -17.74
C GLU A 49 -0.39 -16.03 -17.56
N ILE A 50 -0.77 -15.28 -16.52
CA ILE A 50 -0.14 -13.97 -16.24
C ILE A 50 1.33 -14.13 -15.85
N PHE A 51 1.69 -15.18 -15.09
CA PHE A 51 3.07 -15.39 -14.68
C PHE A 51 3.93 -15.89 -15.83
N THR A 52 3.35 -16.68 -16.74
CA THR A 52 4.01 -17.05 -17.99
C THR A 52 4.25 -15.82 -18.87
N ALA A 53 3.27 -14.91 -18.96
CA ALA A 53 3.42 -13.65 -19.69
C ALA A 53 4.54 -12.78 -19.09
N ALA A 54 4.55 -12.58 -17.77
CA ALA A 54 5.63 -11.86 -17.08
C ALA A 54 7.00 -12.52 -17.34
N LYS A 55 7.09 -13.85 -17.29
CA LYS A 55 8.34 -14.57 -17.58
C LYS A 55 8.80 -14.38 -19.03
N SER A 56 7.87 -14.32 -19.98
CA SER A 56 8.19 -14.17 -21.42
C SER A 56 8.89 -12.86 -21.75
N ILE A 57 8.67 -11.81 -20.96
CA ILE A 57 9.34 -10.52 -21.11
C ILE A 57 10.57 -10.36 -20.18
N GLY A 58 11.05 -11.45 -19.58
CA GLY A 58 12.28 -11.47 -18.78
C GLY A 58 12.10 -11.29 -17.27
N ILE A 59 10.87 -11.23 -16.75
CA ILE A 59 10.65 -11.14 -15.30
C ILE A 59 10.92 -12.49 -14.63
N ARG A 60 11.86 -12.50 -13.70
CA ARG A 60 12.31 -13.72 -13.04
C ARG A 60 11.36 -14.18 -11.94
N PRO A 61 11.24 -15.50 -11.68
CA PRO A 61 10.34 -16.03 -10.66
C PRO A 61 10.69 -15.61 -9.23
N GLU A 62 11.92 -15.15 -8.96
CA GLU A 62 12.37 -14.62 -7.66
C GLU A 62 11.73 -13.25 -7.33
N ILE A 63 11.19 -12.54 -8.32
CA ILE A 63 10.44 -11.30 -8.11
C ILE A 63 9.12 -11.61 -7.40
N CYS A 64 8.70 -10.71 -6.50
CA CYS A 64 7.46 -10.85 -5.74
C CYS A 64 6.26 -11.19 -6.65
N SER A 65 5.49 -12.21 -6.28
CA SER A 65 4.30 -12.61 -7.03
C SER A 65 3.27 -11.48 -7.17
N ALA A 66 3.17 -10.62 -6.16
CA ALA A 66 2.30 -9.45 -6.18
C ALA A 66 2.69 -8.46 -7.28
N GLN A 67 3.99 -8.30 -7.55
CA GLN A 67 4.50 -7.40 -8.59
C GLN A 67 4.55 -8.07 -9.97
N ARG A 68 4.70 -9.41 -10.03
CA ARG A 68 4.60 -10.16 -11.30
C ARG A 68 3.19 -10.18 -11.88
N ALA A 69 2.17 -10.18 -11.03
CA ALA A 69 0.77 -10.19 -11.47
C ALA A 69 0.41 -8.99 -12.37
N PRO A 70 0.61 -7.72 -11.95
CA PRO A 70 0.30 -6.57 -12.79
C PRO A 70 1.18 -6.52 -14.05
N ILE A 71 2.47 -6.88 -13.97
CA ILE A 71 3.31 -6.98 -15.17
C ILE A 71 2.72 -7.97 -16.18
N GLY A 72 2.27 -9.13 -15.72
CA GLY A 72 1.63 -10.13 -16.57
C GLY A 72 0.37 -9.60 -17.25
N TRP A 73 -0.47 -8.85 -16.52
CA TRP A 73 -1.67 -8.21 -17.06
C TRP A 73 -1.34 -7.16 -18.13
N PHE A 74 -0.33 -6.32 -17.89
CA PHE A 74 0.13 -5.33 -18.87
C PHE A 74 0.76 -6.02 -20.09
N ALA A 75 1.62 -7.02 -19.89
CA ALA A 75 2.24 -7.77 -20.98
C ALA A 75 1.21 -8.48 -21.89
N LYS A 76 0.08 -8.90 -21.32
CA LYS A 76 -1.05 -9.49 -22.06
C LYS A 76 -1.97 -8.48 -22.75
N GLY A 77 -1.85 -7.19 -22.44
CA GLY A 77 -2.78 -6.18 -22.93
C GLY A 77 -4.15 -6.22 -22.24
N TRP A 78 -4.30 -6.93 -21.12
CA TRP A 78 -5.58 -7.10 -20.42
C TRP A 78 -5.92 -5.91 -19.54
N TYR A 79 -4.90 -5.19 -19.08
CA TYR A 79 -5.09 -3.94 -18.36
C TYR A 79 -5.38 -2.83 -19.38
N PRO A 80 -6.48 -2.05 -19.27
CA PRO A 80 -6.72 -0.90 -20.14
C PRO A 80 -5.56 0.09 -20.09
N LYS A 81 -5.27 0.77 -21.20
CA LYS A 81 -4.18 1.76 -21.25
C LYS A 81 -4.51 2.99 -20.39
N PRO A 82 -3.76 3.27 -19.29
CA PRO A 82 -3.97 4.46 -18.46
C PRO A 82 -3.41 5.71 -19.14
N THR A 83 -3.82 6.89 -18.65
CA THR A 83 -3.24 8.17 -19.09
C THR A 83 -1.82 8.34 -18.54
N ALA A 84 -1.59 7.89 -17.31
CA ALA A 84 -0.30 7.92 -16.63
C ALA A 84 -0.25 6.84 -15.56
N ILE A 85 0.96 6.50 -15.12
CA ILE A 85 1.19 5.62 -13.97
C ILE A 85 1.87 6.44 -12.87
N VAL A 86 1.31 6.39 -11.66
CA VAL A 86 1.96 6.97 -10.47
C VAL A 86 2.46 5.86 -9.58
N ASN A 87 3.77 5.77 -9.49
CA ASN A 87 4.45 4.86 -8.62
C ASN A 87 4.90 5.55 -7.34
N THR A 88 5.33 4.72 -6.40
CA THR A 88 5.95 5.19 -5.19
C THR A 88 7.11 4.29 -4.80
N SER A 89 8.21 4.90 -4.39
CA SER A 89 9.33 4.19 -3.76
C SER A 89 9.02 3.85 -2.29
N LEU A 90 7.80 4.17 -1.84
CA LEU A 90 7.54 4.63 -0.48
C LEU A 90 6.94 3.59 0.46
N CYS A 91 6.29 2.55 -0.08
CA CYS A 91 5.68 1.53 0.74
C CYS A 91 6.22 0.13 0.50
N GLN A 92 7.06 -0.06 -0.53
CA GLN A 92 7.40 -1.41 -0.95
C GLN A 92 8.78 -1.48 -1.58
N CYS A 93 9.38 -2.64 -1.39
CA CYS A 93 10.72 -3.05 -1.81
C CYS A 93 11.14 -2.54 -3.20
N ASP A 94 12.44 -2.63 -3.46
CA ASP A 94 13.06 -2.48 -4.78
C ASP A 94 12.21 -3.00 -5.97
N ASN A 95 11.52 -4.14 -5.82
CA ASN A 95 10.63 -4.67 -6.84
C ASN A 95 9.51 -3.70 -7.27
N CYS A 96 8.92 -2.97 -6.34
CA CYS A 96 7.73 -2.16 -6.58
C CYS A 96 8.11 -0.80 -7.18
N ALA A 97 9.23 -0.23 -6.72
CA ALA A 97 9.83 0.97 -7.29
C ALA A 97 10.12 0.82 -8.80
N GLN A 98 10.46 -0.38 -9.26
CA GLN A 98 10.76 -0.65 -10.67
C GLN A 98 9.54 -1.06 -11.50
N ASN A 99 8.45 -1.50 -10.86
CA ASN A 99 7.35 -2.13 -11.57
C ASN A 99 6.65 -1.19 -12.56
N ALA A 100 6.41 0.05 -12.13
CA ALA A 100 5.79 1.05 -12.97
C ALA A 100 6.64 1.43 -14.19
N ASN A 101 7.97 1.37 -14.11
CA ASN A 101 8.83 1.66 -15.27
C ASN A 101 8.65 0.63 -16.37
N ILE A 102 8.52 -0.66 -16.00
CA ILE A 102 8.26 -1.75 -16.93
C ILE A 102 6.88 -1.57 -17.57
N MET A 103 5.85 -1.34 -16.75
CA MET A 103 4.48 -1.14 -17.24
C MET A 103 4.34 0.11 -18.11
N GLY A 104 5.02 1.20 -17.74
CA GLY A 104 5.09 2.44 -18.51
C GLY A 104 5.73 2.23 -19.88
N ALA A 105 6.83 1.47 -19.94
CA ALA A 105 7.48 1.11 -21.20
C ALA A 105 6.61 0.19 -22.07
N LEU A 106 5.90 -0.78 -21.48
CA LEU A 106 5.02 -1.69 -22.21
C LEU A 106 3.87 -0.94 -22.92
N TYR A 107 3.30 0.07 -22.26
CA TYR A 107 2.13 0.79 -22.77
C TYR A 107 2.45 2.15 -23.39
N ASP A 108 3.71 2.58 -23.36
CA ASP A 108 4.15 3.91 -23.78
C ASP A 108 3.32 5.00 -23.09
N VAL A 109 3.40 5.04 -21.76
CA VAL A 109 2.69 6.01 -20.90
C VAL A 109 3.65 6.64 -19.90
N PRO A 110 3.44 7.93 -19.55
CA PRO A 110 4.31 8.62 -18.62
C PRO A 110 4.19 8.01 -17.21
N VAL A 111 5.34 7.93 -16.52
CA VAL A 111 5.45 7.40 -15.17
C VAL A 111 6.01 8.49 -14.25
N PHE A 112 5.37 8.70 -13.10
CA PHE A 112 5.90 9.52 -12.02
C PHE A 112 6.12 8.64 -10.79
N CYS A 113 7.28 8.75 -10.14
CA CYS A 113 7.58 7.97 -8.94
C CYS A 113 7.83 8.91 -7.77
N ILE A 114 6.93 8.89 -6.78
CA ILE A 114 7.13 9.59 -5.52
C ILE A 114 8.26 8.91 -4.73
N THR A 115 9.20 9.70 -4.23
CA THR A 115 10.32 9.25 -3.41
C THR A 115 10.04 9.43 -1.92
N ARG A 116 10.37 8.43 -1.10
CA ARG A 116 10.30 8.56 0.37
C ARG A 116 11.62 9.03 0.95
N PRO A 117 11.58 9.95 1.93
CA PRO A 117 12.72 10.14 2.80
C PRO A 117 12.82 8.97 3.80
N TYR A 118 14.02 8.41 3.96
CA TYR A 118 14.27 7.35 4.95
C TYR A 118 13.84 7.75 6.37
N LEU A 119 14.13 9.00 6.77
CA LEU A 119 13.79 9.59 8.07
C LEU A 119 12.43 10.29 8.05
N PHE A 120 11.41 9.55 7.63
CA PHE A 120 10.07 10.08 7.39
C PHE A 120 9.37 10.67 8.62
N TRP A 121 9.77 10.22 9.82
CA TRP A 121 9.25 10.70 11.12
C TRP A 121 9.83 12.05 11.55
N THR A 122 10.79 12.59 10.82
CA THR A 122 11.37 13.92 11.10
C THR A 122 10.60 15.02 10.38
N GLN A 123 10.64 16.24 10.91
CA GLN A 123 10.04 17.40 10.23
C GLN A 123 10.61 17.57 8.81
N LYS A 124 11.93 17.39 8.63
CA LYS A 124 12.57 17.43 7.31
C LYS A 124 12.02 16.37 6.35
N GLY A 125 11.76 15.16 6.84
CA GLY A 125 11.13 14.11 6.04
C GLY A 125 9.69 14.44 5.65
N LEU A 126 8.94 15.04 6.56
CA LEU A 126 7.60 15.54 6.26
C LEU A 126 7.63 16.65 5.21
N ASP A 127 8.50 17.64 5.36
CA ASP A 127 8.63 18.77 4.42
C ASP A 127 9.01 18.26 3.01
N PHE A 128 9.95 17.31 2.94
CA PHE A 128 10.32 16.65 1.68
C PHE A 128 9.12 15.95 1.02
N MET A 129 8.33 15.23 1.81
CA MET A 129 7.14 14.56 1.28
C MET A 129 6.07 15.51 0.78
N VAL A 130 5.91 16.67 1.41
CA VAL A 130 4.98 17.70 0.94
C VAL A 130 5.40 18.19 -0.44
N GLU A 131 6.69 18.40 -0.69
CA GLU A 131 7.18 18.78 -2.02
C GLU A 131 7.00 17.66 -3.05
N GLU A 132 7.31 16.40 -2.71
CA GLU A 132 7.07 15.27 -3.62
C GLU A 132 5.59 15.11 -4.01
N ILE A 133 4.67 15.37 -3.07
CA ILE A 133 3.23 15.35 -3.36
C ILE A 133 2.85 16.51 -4.29
N LYS A 134 3.44 17.71 -4.12
CA LYS A 134 3.21 18.84 -5.04
C LYS A 134 3.70 18.50 -6.45
N ASP A 135 4.87 17.89 -6.58
CA ASP A 135 5.42 17.47 -7.88
C ASP A 135 4.53 16.40 -8.53
N ALA A 136 3.99 15.47 -7.73
CA ALA A 136 3.02 14.49 -8.23
C ALA A 136 1.73 15.15 -8.72
N ILE A 137 1.24 16.18 -8.02
CA ILE A 137 0.08 16.96 -8.45
C ILE A 137 0.38 17.66 -9.77
N GLU A 138 1.51 18.35 -9.90
CA GLU A 138 1.90 19.04 -11.14
C GLU A 138 1.98 18.05 -12.32
N PHE A 139 2.57 16.87 -12.10
CA PHE A 139 2.59 15.79 -13.08
C PHE A 139 1.19 15.36 -13.51
N LEU A 140 0.28 15.17 -12.55
CA LEU A 140 -1.11 14.79 -12.82
C LEU A 140 -1.85 15.89 -13.58
N GLU A 141 -1.67 17.15 -13.22
CA GLU A 141 -2.27 18.28 -13.93
C GLU A 141 -1.81 18.34 -15.39
N LYS A 142 -0.51 18.13 -15.63
CA LYS A 142 0.07 18.12 -16.99
C LYS A 142 -0.40 16.95 -17.84
N THR A 143 -0.52 15.76 -17.25
CA THR A 143 -0.84 14.53 -17.98
C THR A 143 -2.34 14.34 -18.21
N THR A 144 -3.18 14.79 -17.27
CA THR A 144 -4.63 14.58 -17.33
C THR A 144 -5.40 15.83 -17.76
N GLY A 145 -4.81 17.02 -17.62
CA GLY A 145 -5.48 18.31 -17.86
C GLY A 145 -6.43 18.73 -16.73
N HIS A 146 -6.59 17.92 -15.67
CA HIS A 146 -7.43 18.23 -14.53
C HIS A 146 -6.63 19.00 -13.48
N LYS A 147 -7.17 20.11 -12.96
CA LYS A 147 -6.52 20.93 -11.93
C LYS A 147 -6.86 20.47 -10.52
N MET A 148 -5.91 20.62 -9.61
CA MET A 148 -6.12 20.32 -8.19
C MET A 148 -7.12 21.30 -7.57
N ASN A 149 -8.16 20.76 -6.95
CA ASN A 149 -9.09 21.53 -6.13
C ASN A 149 -8.77 21.32 -4.65
N TYR A 150 -8.13 22.33 -4.04
CA TYR A 150 -7.71 22.25 -2.64
C TYR A 150 -8.86 22.23 -1.64
N ASP A 151 -10.02 22.81 -1.96
CA ASP A 151 -11.21 22.74 -1.11
C ASP A 151 -11.74 21.31 -1.07
N LYS A 152 -11.82 20.65 -2.24
CA LYS A 152 -12.13 19.22 -2.33
C LYS A 152 -11.08 18.37 -1.64
N LEU A 153 -9.79 18.68 -1.79
CA LEU A 153 -8.73 17.93 -1.12
C LEU A 153 -8.86 18.00 0.41
N SER A 154 -9.19 19.19 0.93
CA SER A 154 -9.46 19.40 2.35
C SER A 154 -10.66 18.56 2.83
N GLU A 155 -11.75 18.56 2.06
CA GLU A 155 -12.92 17.74 2.36
C GLU A 155 -12.64 16.23 2.27
N ALA A 156 -11.95 15.78 1.22
CA ALA A 156 -11.53 14.40 1.07
C ALA A 156 -10.71 13.94 2.26
N THR A 157 -9.76 14.77 2.69
CA THR A 157 -8.93 14.47 3.87
C THR A 157 -9.75 14.41 5.15
N ARG A 158 -10.77 15.29 5.29
CA ARG A 158 -11.67 15.28 6.45
C ARG A 158 -12.52 14.01 6.50
N LEU A 159 -13.07 13.58 5.37
CA LEU A 159 -13.83 12.34 5.25
C LEU A 159 -12.96 11.12 5.55
N THR A 160 -11.75 11.12 5.01
CA THR A 160 -10.75 10.09 5.24
C THR A 160 -10.41 10.05 6.74
N LYS A 161 -10.20 11.20 7.40
CA LYS A 161 -10.08 11.32 8.88
C LYS A 161 -11.25 10.70 9.64
N LYS A 162 -12.47 10.93 9.19
CA LYS A 162 -13.62 10.29 9.83
C LYS A 162 -13.59 8.77 9.66
N GLN A 163 -13.20 8.28 8.48
CA GLN A 163 -13.08 6.86 8.21
C GLN A 163 -12.10 6.18 9.21
N MET A 164 -10.99 6.81 9.61
CA MET A 164 -9.99 6.22 10.55
C MET A 164 -10.48 6.12 11.93
N GLU A 165 -11.11 7.17 12.40
CA GLU A 165 -11.64 7.15 13.74
C GLU A 165 -12.63 5.97 13.86
N ILE A 166 -13.47 5.78 12.83
CA ILE A 166 -14.38 4.63 12.73
C ILE A 166 -13.63 3.30 12.59
N SER A 167 -12.59 3.23 11.76
CA SER A 167 -11.84 1.98 11.58
C SER A 167 -11.10 1.57 12.84
N VAL A 168 -10.47 2.51 13.54
CA VAL A 168 -9.82 2.28 14.84
C VAL A 168 -10.85 1.85 15.87
N GLU A 169 -12.02 2.48 15.92
CA GLU A 169 -13.13 2.07 16.78
C GLU A 169 -13.57 0.63 16.48
N ILE A 170 -13.78 0.28 15.20
CA ILE A 170 -14.10 -1.08 14.77
C ILE A 170 -13.02 -2.07 15.22
N HIS A 171 -11.73 -1.77 15.02
CA HIS A 171 -10.64 -2.66 15.44
C HIS A 171 -10.60 -2.83 16.97
N ASN A 172 -10.86 -1.77 17.74
CA ASN A 172 -10.93 -1.84 19.21
C ASN A 172 -12.11 -2.69 19.70
N LEU A 173 -13.27 -2.59 19.03
CA LEU A 173 -14.43 -3.43 19.32
C LEU A 173 -14.15 -4.90 18.99
N ILE A 174 -13.55 -5.18 17.82
CA ILE A 174 -13.17 -6.54 17.39
C ILE A 174 -12.16 -7.17 18.37
N LYS A 175 -11.16 -6.39 18.79
CA LYS A 175 -10.08 -6.83 19.67
C LYS A 175 -10.59 -7.39 21.00
N THR A 176 -11.63 -6.78 21.56
CA THR A 176 -12.17 -7.13 22.88
C THR A 176 -13.36 -8.09 22.85
N ALA A 177 -14.03 -8.23 21.70
CA ALA A 177 -15.22 -9.06 21.59
C ALA A 177 -14.90 -10.57 21.66
N ARG A 178 -15.69 -11.32 22.44
CA ARG A 178 -15.66 -12.79 22.53
C ARG A 178 -17.09 -13.35 22.49
N PRO A 179 -17.46 -14.13 21.45
CA PRO A 179 -16.68 -14.47 20.25
C PRO A 179 -16.42 -13.25 19.34
N CYS A 180 -15.39 -13.34 18.50
CA CYS A 180 -15.10 -12.29 17.51
C CYS A 180 -16.28 -12.18 16.51
N PRO A 181 -16.87 -10.99 16.31
CA PRO A 181 -18.06 -10.83 15.48
C PRO A 181 -17.76 -10.82 13.97
N VAL A 182 -16.48 -10.75 13.60
CA VAL A 182 -16.03 -10.71 12.20
C VAL A 182 -15.11 -11.88 11.87
N LYS A 183 -15.22 -12.37 10.65
CA LYS A 183 -14.28 -13.35 10.10
C LYS A 183 -13.03 -12.61 9.60
N SER A 184 -11.85 -13.23 9.72
CA SER A 184 -10.58 -12.66 9.27
C SER A 184 -10.62 -12.24 7.79
N GLY A 185 -10.21 -10.99 7.48
CA GLY A 185 -10.04 -10.48 6.10
C GLY A 185 -10.62 -9.11 5.72
N THR A 186 -11.02 -8.22 6.65
CA THR A 186 -11.95 -7.08 6.36
C THR A 186 -11.51 -5.63 6.67
N GLY A 187 -10.28 -5.28 7.08
CA GLY A 187 -9.96 -3.90 7.56
C GLY A 187 -8.80 -3.16 6.88
N PHE A 188 -8.98 -1.90 6.45
CA PHE A 188 -7.87 -0.99 6.08
C PHE A 188 -8.06 0.52 6.44
N LEU A 189 -6.89 1.11 6.75
CA LEU A 189 -6.35 2.31 7.45
C LEU A 189 -6.81 3.74 7.21
N ILE A 190 -6.46 4.66 8.15
CA ILE A 190 -6.44 6.12 7.87
C ILE A 190 -5.59 7.07 8.85
N HIS A 191 -4.97 8.24 8.41
CA HIS A 191 -4.32 9.43 9.18
C HIS A 191 -4.67 10.95 8.83
N SER A 192 -4.34 11.98 9.68
CA SER A 192 -4.99 13.35 9.79
C SER A 192 -4.17 14.68 9.53
N LYS A 193 -4.88 15.77 9.05
CA LYS A 193 -4.53 17.15 8.49
C LYS A 193 -4.32 17.31 6.94
N PRO A 194 -4.93 18.20 6.11
CA PRO A 194 -4.95 18.09 4.62
C PRO A 194 -3.71 17.51 3.91
N LEU A 195 -2.54 18.16 3.97
CA LEU A 195 -1.31 17.64 3.35
C LEU A 195 -0.45 16.80 4.32
N GLU A 196 -0.48 17.12 5.61
CA GLU A 196 0.22 16.34 6.66
C GLU A 196 -0.41 14.96 6.88
N ALA A 197 -1.72 14.84 6.70
CA ALA A 197 -2.58 13.66 6.70
C ALA A 197 -2.16 12.80 5.57
N LEU A 198 -2.12 13.34 4.35
CA LEU A 198 -1.78 12.56 3.17
C LEU A 198 -0.36 12.04 3.30
N ALA A 199 0.58 12.89 3.72
CA ALA A 199 1.95 12.46 4.04
C ALA A 199 1.99 11.39 5.17
N ARG A 200 1.15 11.51 6.20
CA ARG A 200 1.06 10.52 7.30
C ARG A 200 0.31 9.24 6.90
N ILE A 201 -0.74 9.31 6.09
CA ILE A 201 -1.49 8.17 5.50
C ILE A 201 -0.50 7.37 4.66
N PHE A 202 0.31 8.08 3.86
CA PHE A 202 1.45 7.52 3.13
C PHE A 202 2.40 6.71 4.00
N TYR A 203 2.51 7.02 5.29
CA TYR A 203 3.41 6.36 6.22
C TYR A 203 2.82 5.17 6.96
N VAL A 204 1.50 4.94 6.91
CA VAL A 204 0.86 3.92 7.77
C VAL A 204 0.48 2.63 7.03
N GLU A 205 0.84 2.50 5.76
CA GLU A 205 0.66 1.25 5.02
C GLU A 205 1.99 0.68 4.51
N PRO A 206 2.34 -0.60 4.75
CA PRO A 206 1.60 -1.60 5.51
C PRO A 206 1.87 -1.51 7.02
N TYR A 207 1.07 -2.25 7.79
CA TYR A 207 1.27 -2.57 9.22
C TYR A 207 2.71 -2.98 9.59
N HIS A 208 3.61 -3.25 8.62
CA HIS A 208 5.04 -3.51 8.80
C HIS A 208 5.87 -2.26 8.48
N GLY A 209 6.49 -1.65 9.48
CA GLY A 209 7.54 -0.67 9.25
C GLY A 209 8.75 -1.34 8.59
N PHE A 210 8.89 -1.21 7.27
CA PHE A 210 10.07 -1.72 6.54
C PHE A 210 11.34 -0.88 6.76
N TYR A 211 11.17 0.31 7.32
CA TYR A 211 12.22 1.30 7.54
C TYR A 211 12.01 1.96 8.89
N GLY A 212 13.11 2.31 9.55
CA GLY A 212 13.10 2.91 10.89
C GLY A 212 13.44 1.91 12.00
N PRO A 213 13.38 2.38 13.26
CA PRO A 213 13.71 1.56 14.42
C PRO A 213 12.76 0.37 14.54
N TYR A 214 13.32 -0.83 14.69
CA TYR A 214 12.56 -2.07 14.77
C TYR A 214 11.71 -2.14 16.05
N GLU A 215 12.20 -1.56 17.15
CA GLU A 215 11.60 -1.63 18.47
C GLU A 215 10.16 -1.09 18.48
N VAL A 216 9.93 0.04 17.79
CA VAL A 216 8.60 0.65 17.66
C VAL A 216 7.60 -0.32 17.04
N PHE A 217 8.04 -1.05 16.01
CA PHE A 217 7.19 -1.99 15.29
C PHE A 217 7.01 -3.30 16.08
N GLY A 218 8.08 -3.85 16.64
CA GLY A 218 8.04 -5.06 17.45
C GLY A 218 7.13 -4.91 18.68
N ASP A 219 7.26 -3.81 19.40
CA ASP A 219 6.43 -3.52 20.59
C ASP A 219 4.95 -3.38 20.24
N MET A 220 4.63 -2.75 19.09
CA MET A 220 3.24 -2.64 18.62
C MET A 220 2.61 -4.02 18.40
N ILE A 221 3.30 -4.91 17.68
CA ILE A 221 2.80 -6.27 17.39
C ILE A 221 2.56 -7.05 18.70
N ILE A 222 3.52 -6.98 19.63
CA ILE A 222 3.45 -7.70 20.91
C ILE A 222 2.29 -7.16 21.74
N ASN A 223 2.14 -5.84 21.84
CA ASN A 223 1.04 -5.22 22.56
C ASN A 223 -0.32 -5.58 21.96
N ASP A 224 -0.43 -5.62 20.64
CA ASP A 224 -1.66 -6.06 19.98
C ASP A 224 -1.98 -7.53 20.22
N ALA A 225 -0.98 -8.42 20.21
CA ALA A 225 -1.17 -9.83 20.54
C ALA A 225 -1.66 -10.02 21.99
N ILE A 226 -1.05 -9.32 22.95
CA ILE A 226 -1.44 -9.38 24.37
C ILE A 226 -2.86 -8.85 24.56
N GLN A 227 -3.14 -7.64 24.05
CA GLN A 227 -4.42 -6.99 24.28
C GLN A 227 -5.57 -7.63 23.49
N SER A 228 -5.27 -8.26 22.35
CA SER A 228 -6.24 -9.06 21.60
C SER A 228 -6.45 -10.44 22.19
N GLY A 229 -5.75 -10.84 23.26
CA GLY A 229 -5.88 -12.16 23.89
C GLY A 229 -5.72 -13.31 22.89
N ALA A 230 -4.77 -13.17 21.96
CA ALA A 230 -4.52 -14.17 20.92
C ALA A 230 -3.82 -15.41 21.52
N ASP A 231 -4.33 -16.60 21.22
CA ASP A 231 -3.73 -17.87 21.67
C ASP A 231 -2.49 -18.28 20.84
N GLY A 232 -2.28 -17.63 19.70
CA GLY A 232 -1.17 -17.91 18.80
C GLY A 232 -1.06 -16.89 17.66
N ALA A 233 0.07 -16.91 16.97
CA ALA A 233 0.34 -16.04 15.83
C ALA A 233 0.69 -16.88 14.59
N VAL A 234 0.15 -16.48 13.43
CA VAL A 234 0.51 -17.04 12.13
C VAL A 234 1.17 -15.95 11.32
N ASN A 235 2.41 -16.21 10.90
CA ASN A 235 3.12 -15.33 9.98
C ASN A 235 2.90 -15.78 8.53
N PHE A 236 2.20 -14.97 7.75
CA PHE A 236 2.04 -15.18 6.32
C PHE A 236 3.32 -14.78 5.57
N PHE A 237 4.28 -15.69 5.55
CA PHE A 237 5.55 -15.47 4.87
C PHE A 237 5.41 -15.62 3.35
N ASN A 238 5.67 -14.54 2.62
CA ASN A 238 5.87 -14.59 1.17
C ASN A 238 7.37 -14.76 0.87
N THR A 239 7.74 -15.89 0.27
CA THR A 239 9.13 -16.27 -0.06
C THR A 239 9.88 -15.23 -0.87
N ASN A 240 9.15 -14.43 -1.65
CA ASN A 240 9.73 -13.44 -2.56
C ASN A 240 9.68 -12.01 -1.97
N CYS A 241 9.16 -11.85 -0.75
CA CYS A 241 9.21 -10.59 -0.01
C CYS A 241 10.40 -10.60 0.96
N ARG A 242 11.56 -10.15 0.47
CA ARG A 242 12.82 -10.14 1.24
C ARG A 242 12.71 -9.33 2.54
N MET A 243 12.02 -8.19 2.49
CA MET A 243 11.86 -7.30 3.64
C MET A 243 11.00 -7.93 4.73
N CYS A 244 9.82 -8.47 4.39
CA CYS A 244 9.00 -9.21 5.35
C CYS A 244 9.75 -10.43 5.91
N GLY A 245 10.50 -11.16 5.08
CA GLY A 245 11.28 -12.31 5.50
C GLY A 245 12.35 -12.00 6.54
N ALA A 246 13.09 -10.90 6.35
CA ALA A 246 14.10 -10.47 7.30
C ALA A 246 13.48 -10.09 8.66
N VAL A 247 12.37 -9.33 8.64
CA VAL A 247 11.71 -8.85 9.86
C VAL A 247 10.97 -9.97 10.60
N SER A 248 10.43 -10.95 9.88
CA SER A 248 9.70 -12.09 10.45
C SER A 248 10.49 -12.86 11.52
N ARG A 249 11.81 -13.01 11.31
CA ARG A 249 12.68 -13.70 12.26
C ARG A 249 12.88 -12.89 13.54
N LEU A 250 13.08 -11.58 13.41
CA LEU A 250 13.25 -10.68 14.55
C LEU A 250 11.99 -10.65 15.42
N ILE A 251 10.81 -10.63 14.79
CA ILE A 251 9.52 -10.69 15.48
C ILE A 251 9.42 -11.97 16.32
N LEU A 252 9.74 -13.12 15.71
CA LEU A 252 9.70 -14.41 16.40
C LEU A 252 10.63 -14.45 17.62
N GLU A 253 11.87 -13.98 17.47
CA GLU A 253 12.84 -13.91 18.57
C GLU A 253 12.34 -13.04 19.72
N GLN A 254 11.70 -11.90 19.43
CA GLN A 254 11.14 -11.00 20.44
C GLN A 254 9.93 -11.60 21.17
N PHE A 255 9.05 -12.33 20.47
CA PHE A 255 7.94 -13.05 21.10
C PHE A 255 8.42 -14.07 22.13
N PHE A 256 9.48 -14.83 21.82
CA PHE A 256 10.04 -15.80 22.76
C PHE A 256 10.61 -15.12 24.02
N LEU A 257 11.31 -14.00 23.86
CA LEU A 257 11.84 -13.24 25.00
C LEU A 257 10.71 -12.74 25.94
N VAL A 258 9.60 -12.28 25.39
CA VAL A 258 8.45 -11.82 26.19
C VAL A 258 7.78 -12.99 26.92
N LEU A 259 7.58 -14.12 26.23
CA LEU A 259 7.00 -15.32 26.84
C LEU A 259 7.89 -15.89 27.96
N ASP A 260 9.21 -15.92 27.77
CA ASP A 260 10.14 -16.40 28.79
C ASP A 260 10.20 -15.47 30.01
N ASN A 261 10.14 -14.15 29.81
CA ASN A 261 10.06 -13.17 30.89
C ASN A 261 8.72 -13.25 31.65
N ALA A 262 7.61 -13.54 30.95
CA ALA A 262 6.32 -13.77 31.58
C ALA A 262 6.34 -15.03 32.45
N LYS A 263 6.93 -16.13 31.98
CA LYS A 263 7.10 -17.37 32.75
C LYS A 263 7.93 -17.17 34.02
N ARG A 264 9.03 -16.40 33.94
CA ARG A 264 9.92 -16.10 35.08
C ARG A 264 9.28 -15.22 36.16
N LYS A 265 8.22 -14.47 35.86
CA LYS A 265 7.49 -13.64 36.86
C LYS A 265 6.41 -14.41 37.62
N VAL A 266 6.06 -15.61 37.16
CA VAL A 266 5.00 -16.45 37.74
C VAL A 266 5.60 -17.57 38.63
N THR A 267 6.92 -17.78 38.56
CA THR A 267 7.73 -18.62 39.46
C THR A 267 8.39 -17.78 40.54
#